data_AF-A0A091QVH7-F1
#
_entry.id   AF-A0A091QVH7-F1
#
_cell.length_a   1.000
_cell.length_b   1.000
_cell.length_c   1.000
_cell.angle_alpha   90.00
_cell.angle_beta   90.00
_cell.angle_gamma   90.00
#
_symmetry.space_group_name_H-M   'P 1'
#
loop_
_entity.id
_entity.type
_entity.pdbx_description
1 polymer ?
#
loop_
_entity_poly.entity_id
_entity_poly.type
_entity_poly.pdbx_seq_one_letter_code
_entity_poly.pdbx_strand_id
1 'polypeptide(L)'
;MLARLGFKSDKERLLMACQNLYDLVYIFVSSTNTMFRLLNAHLGTNFPTMSVKENFSIKDNLQLIISALKQMKATVETEDKDVEESISDSLYAK
;
A
#
# COMPACT_ATOMS: atom_id res chain seq x y z
N MET A 1 -17.41 -13.52 34.53
CA MET A 1 -18.14 -12.49 35.30
C MET A 1 -18.27 -11.15 34.57
N LEU A 2 -17.31 -10.74 33.72
CA LEU A 2 -17.36 -9.47 32.96
C LEU A 2 -18.44 -9.40 31.85
N ALA A 3 -18.80 -10.53 31.23
CA ALA A 3 -19.84 -10.57 30.18
C ALA A 3 -21.24 -10.15 30.65
N ARG A 4 -21.54 -10.23 31.96
CA ARG A 4 -22.83 -9.82 32.53
C ARG A 4 -22.95 -8.30 32.76
N LEU A 5 -21.85 -7.56 32.58
CA LEU A 5 -21.77 -6.10 32.72
C LEU A 5 -21.77 -5.38 31.36
N GLY A 6 -22.09 -6.08 30.26
CA GLY A 6 -22.08 -5.52 28.91
C GLY A 6 -20.68 -5.42 28.26
N PHE A 7 -19.62 -5.84 28.98
CA PHE A 7 -18.29 -5.96 28.40
C PHE A 7 -18.20 -7.23 27.55
N LYS A 8 -17.83 -7.09 26.27
CA LYS A 8 -17.48 -8.25 25.42
C LYS A 8 -16.45 -9.10 26.15
N SER A 9 -16.62 -10.42 26.06
CA SER A 9 -15.62 -11.34 26.58
C SER A 9 -14.26 -11.08 25.93
N ASP A 10 -13.17 -11.33 26.65
CA ASP A 10 -11.83 -11.11 26.09
C ASP A 10 -11.60 -11.92 24.80
N LYS A 11 -12.26 -13.07 24.66
CA LYS A 11 -12.27 -13.87 23.44
C LYS A 11 -12.94 -13.15 22.26
N GLU A 12 -14.10 -12.54 22.47
CA GLU A 12 -14.80 -11.76 21.42
C GLU A 12 -14.01 -10.51 21.05
N ARG A 13 -13.38 -9.85 22.04
CA ARG A 13 -12.51 -8.70 21.79
C ARG A 13 -11.30 -9.08 20.95
N LEU A 14 -10.68 -10.23 21.25
CA LEU A 14 -9.54 -10.74 20.49
C LEU A 14 -9.94 -11.08 19.05
N LEU A 15 -11.05 -11.80 18.85
CA LEU A 15 -11.54 -12.15 17.52
C LEU A 15 -11.83 -10.89 16.68
N MET A 16 -12.48 -9.90 17.29
CA MET A 16 -12.74 -8.61 16.65
C MET A 16 -11.47 -7.86 16.28
N ALA A 17 -10.46 -7.86 17.16
CA ALA A 17 -9.17 -7.25 16.87
C ALA A 17 -8.46 -7.94 15.70
N CYS A 18 -8.48 -9.27 15.63
CA CYS A 18 -7.92 -10.03 14.51
C CYS A 18 -8.63 -9.72 13.19
N GLN A 19 -9.96 -9.67 13.21
CA GLN A 19 -10.77 -9.34 12.04
C GLN A 19 -10.49 -7.91 11.55
N ASN A 20 -10.51 -6.94 12.46
CA ASN A 20 -10.20 -5.54 12.15
C ASN A 20 -8.78 -5.40 11.57
N LEU A 21 -7.81 -6.16 12.09
CA LEU A 21 -6.44 -6.13 11.59
C LEU A 21 -6.36 -6.67 10.15
N TYR A 22 -7.10 -7.74 9.84
CA TYR A 22 -7.20 -8.26 8.48
C TYR A 22 -7.87 -7.26 7.52
N ASP A 23 -8.97 -6.64 7.95
CA ASP A 23 -9.68 -5.64 7.16
C ASP A 23 -8.78 -4.42 6.85
N LEU A 24 -7.96 -3.99 7.81
CA LEU A 24 -6.98 -2.92 7.61
C LEU A 24 -5.92 -3.29 6.57
N VAL A 25 -5.42 -4.53 6.57
CA VAL A 25 -4.49 -5.01 5.53
C VAL A 25 -5.14 -4.95 4.16
N TYR A 26 -6.40 -5.36 4.05
CA TYR A 26 -7.14 -5.29 2.79
C TYR A 26 -7.31 -3.85 2.30
N ILE A 27 -7.65 -2.92 3.20
CA ILE A 27 -7.75 -1.48 2.90
C ILE A 27 -6.41 -0.95 2.41
N PHE A 28 -5.29 -1.32 3.03
CA PHE A 28 -3.97 -0.88 2.58
C PHE A 28 -3.64 -1.39 1.19
N VAL A 29 -3.85 -2.68 0.90
CA VAL A 29 -3.64 -3.24 -0.45
C VAL A 29 -4.49 -2.51 -1.49
N SER A 30 -5.77 -2.30 -1.20
CA SER A 30 -6.69 -1.58 -2.09
C SER A 30 -6.24 -0.14 -2.36
N SER A 31 -5.79 0.56 -1.31
CA SER A 31 -5.29 1.94 -1.40
C SER A 31 -4.00 2.01 -2.22
N THR A 32 -3.06 1.09 -1.99
CA THR A 32 -1.82 0.96 -2.78
C THR A 32 -2.13 0.70 -4.26
N ASN A 33 -3.06 -0.20 -4.57
CA ASN A 33 -3.48 -0.44 -5.94
C ASN A 33 -4.14 0.78 -6.60
N THR A 34 -4.83 1.62 -5.82
CA THR A 34 -5.40 2.86 -6.33
C THR A 34 -4.30 3.86 -6.68
N MET A 35 -3.29 4.00 -5.81
CA MET A 35 -2.11 4.82 -6.10
C MET A 35 -1.38 4.33 -7.36
N PHE A 36 -1.14 3.02 -7.49
CA PHE A 36 -0.51 2.44 -8.67
C PHE A 36 -1.26 2.74 -9.96
N ARG A 37 -2.59 2.62 -9.94
CA ARG A 37 -3.41 2.96 -11.11
C ARG A 37 -3.27 4.44 -11.52
N LEU A 38 -3.24 5.35 -10.55
CA LEU A 38 -3.05 6.79 -10.83
C LEU A 38 -1.65 7.06 -11.41
N LEU A 39 -0.61 6.50 -10.81
CA LEU A 39 0.76 6.67 -11.29
C LEU A 39 0.95 6.05 -12.68
N ASN A 40 0.40 4.86 -12.94
CA ASN A 40 0.48 4.23 -14.24
C ASN A 40 -0.25 5.05 -15.32
N ALA A 41 -1.40 5.65 -14.97
CA ALA A 41 -2.20 6.44 -15.91
C ALA A 41 -1.56 7.80 -16.26
N HIS A 42 -0.80 8.39 -15.35
CA HIS A 42 -0.34 9.79 -15.49
C HIS A 42 1.17 9.95 -15.63
N LEU A 43 1.97 9.00 -15.16
CA LEU A 43 3.44 9.08 -15.18
C LEU A 43 4.08 7.98 -16.04
N GLY A 44 3.32 7.28 -16.88
CA GLY A 44 3.85 6.22 -17.75
C GLY A 44 4.44 5.01 -17.02
N THR A 45 4.28 4.94 -15.69
CA THR A 45 4.77 3.83 -14.86
C THR A 45 3.96 2.54 -15.09
N ASN A 46 4.50 1.40 -14.64
CA ASN A 46 3.87 0.09 -14.83
C ASN A 46 3.91 -0.76 -13.55
N PHE A 47 3.39 -0.22 -12.45
CA PHE A 47 3.30 -0.94 -11.18
C PHE A 47 2.25 -2.05 -11.25
N PRO A 48 2.55 -3.28 -10.78
CA PRO A 48 1.62 -4.39 -10.79
C PRO A 48 0.58 -4.28 -9.67
N THR A 49 -0.66 -4.68 -9.97
CA THR A 49 -1.72 -4.78 -8.94
C THR A 49 -1.42 -5.92 -7.97
N MET A 50 -1.59 -5.65 -6.68
CA MET A 50 -1.39 -6.63 -5.60
C MET A 50 -2.70 -7.14 -5.00
N SER A 51 -2.66 -8.30 -4.36
CA SER A 51 -3.78 -8.88 -3.61
C SER A 51 -3.31 -9.29 -2.20
N VAL A 52 -4.22 -9.25 -1.23
CA VAL A 52 -4.01 -9.95 0.04
C VAL A 52 -3.85 -11.45 -0.27
N LYS A 53 -2.91 -12.09 0.41
CA LYS A 53 -2.67 -13.53 0.33
C LYS A 53 -3.21 -14.18 1.60
N GLU A 54 -4.28 -14.97 1.46
CA GLU A 54 -4.96 -15.62 2.59
C GLU A 54 -4.09 -16.67 3.28
N ASN A 55 -3.16 -17.27 2.52
CA ASN A 55 -2.19 -18.23 3.04
C ASN A 55 -0.98 -17.58 3.73
N PHE A 56 -0.92 -16.25 3.77
CA PHE A 56 0.18 -15.51 4.39
C PHE A 56 -0.22 -15.02 5.77
N SER A 57 0.77 -14.83 6.65
CA SER A 57 0.51 -14.09 7.88
C SER A 57 0.19 -12.62 7.58
N ILE A 58 -0.41 -11.93 8.54
CA ILE A 58 -0.63 -10.48 8.47
C ILE A 58 0.71 -9.75 8.25
N LYS A 59 1.77 -10.19 8.94
CA LYS A 59 3.11 -9.62 8.79
C LYS A 59 3.63 -9.76 7.37
N ASP A 60 3.47 -10.92 6.75
CA ASP A 60 3.99 -11.18 5.40
C ASP A 60 3.23 -10.33 4.36
N ASN A 61 1.91 -10.21 4.52
CA ASN A 61 1.11 -9.28 3.70
C ASN A 61 1.58 -7.82 3.85
N LEU A 62 1.85 -7.37 5.08
CA LEU A 62 2.39 -6.02 5.31
C LEU A 62 3.77 -5.83 4.68
N GLN A 63 4.63 -6.86 4.71
CA GLN A 63 5.93 -6.81 4.05
C GLN A 63 5.83 -6.70 2.52
N LEU A 64 4.83 -7.36 1.90
CA LEU A 64 4.55 -7.17 0.48
C LEU A 64 4.17 -5.71 0.18
N ILE A 65 3.30 -5.12 0.99
CA ILE A 65 2.89 -3.70 0.84
C ILE A 65 4.09 -2.77 0.99
N ILE A 66 4.90 -2.96 2.02
CA ILE A 66 6.11 -2.14 2.25
C ILE A 66 7.07 -2.25 1.08
N SER A 67 7.29 -3.45 0.57
CA SER A 67 8.20 -3.68 -0.57
C SER A 67 7.68 -2.98 -1.83
N ALA A 68 6.37 -3.08 -2.09
CA ALA A 68 5.72 -2.42 -3.21
C ALA A 68 5.81 -0.89 -3.11
N LEU A 69 5.59 -0.32 -1.92
CA LEU A 69 5.71 1.12 -1.69
C LEU A 69 7.15 1.63 -1.83
N LYS A 70 8.15 0.83 -1.45
CA LYS A 70 9.57 1.17 -1.66
C LYS A 70 9.94 1.20 -3.14
N GLN A 71 9.47 0.20 -3.91
CA GLN A 71 9.67 0.18 -5.36
C GLN A 71 8.99 1.37 -6.02
N MET A 72 7.75 1.66 -5.64
CA MET A 72 7.02 2.85 -6.10
C MET A 72 7.80 4.13 -5.85
N LYS A 73 8.31 4.33 -4.63
CA LYS A 73 9.12 5.49 -4.29
C LYS A 73 10.34 5.61 -5.20
N ALA A 74 11.10 4.53 -5.37
CA ALA A 74 12.31 4.55 -6.18
C ALA A 74 12.01 4.88 -7.65
N THR A 75 10.94 4.30 -8.23
CA THR A 75 10.54 4.59 -9.61
C THR A 75 10.08 6.03 -9.77
N VAL A 76 9.24 6.56 -8.87
CA VAL A 76 8.78 7.95 -8.95
C VAL A 76 9.96 8.93 -8.80
N GLU A 77 10.92 8.65 -7.92
CA GLU A 77 12.14 9.47 -7.78
C GLU A 77 13.04 9.42 -9.01
N THR A 78 13.03 8.34 -9.80
CA THR A 78 13.72 8.28 -11.09
C THR A 78 13.00 9.12 -12.13
N GLU A 79 11.68 8.94 -12.28
CA GLU A 79 10.88 9.72 -13.24
C GLU A 79 10.95 11.23 -12.95
N ASP A 80 10.96 11.65 -11.68
CA ASP A 80 11.09 13.05 -11.28
C ASP A 80 12.41 13.68 -11.74
N LYS A 81 13.52 12.93 -11.59
CA LYS A 81 14.84 13.37 -12.08
C LYS A 81 14.92 13.42 -13.59
N ASP A 82 14.37 12.42 -14.27
CA ASP A 82 14.34 12.39 -15.74
C ASP A 82 13.55 13.58 -16.30
N VAL A 83 12.44 13.95 -15.64
CA VAL A 83 11.69 15.17 -15.95
C VAL A 83 12.53 16.43 -15.69
N GLU A 84 13.19 16.54 -14.53
CA GLU A 84 14.05 17.68 -14.20
C GLU A 84 15.19 17.88 -15.23
N GLU A 85 15.85 16.79 -15.63
CA GLU A 85 16.90 16.80 -16.66
C GLU A 85 16.34 17.18 -18.03
N SER A 86 15.22 16.59 -18.45
CA SER A 86 14.60 16.89 -19.75
C SER A 86 14.14 18.35 -19.89
N ILE A 87 13.63 18.95 -18.81
CA ILE A 87 13.27 20.37 -18.77
C ILE A 87 14.53 21.23 -18.86
N SER A 88 15.56 20.90 -18.08
CA SER A 88 16.84 21.61 -18.11
C SER A 88 17.43 21.60 -19.52
N ASP A 89 17.50 20.44 -20.16
CA ASP A 89 17.99 20.29 -21.54
C ASP A 89 17.15 21.08 -22.54
N SER A 90 15.81 21.08 -22.42
CA SER A 90 14.93 21.87 -23.30
C SER A 90 15.13 23.38 -23.17
N LEU A 91 15.49 23.87 -21.98
CA LEU A 91 15.73 25.29 -21.73
C LEU A 91 17.09 25.74 -22.26
N TYR A 92 18.06 24.81 -22.38
CA TYR A 92 19.39 25.07 -22.92
C TYR A 92 19.56 24.66 -24.40
N ALA A 93 18.61 23.92 -24.97
CA ALA A 93 18.57 23.61 -26.40
C ALA A 93 18.23 24.87 -27.20
N LYS A 94 19.24 25.41 -27.88
CA LYS A 94 19.19 26.64 -28.67
C LYS A 94 19.00 26.35 -30.15
#